data_AF-A0A3Q7SNQ3-F1
#
_entry.id   AF-A0A3Q7SNQ3-F1
#
_cell.length_a   1.000
_cell.length_b   1.000
_cell.length_c   1.000
_cell.angle_alpha   90.00
_cell.angle_beta   90.00
_cell.angle_gamma   90.00
#
_symmetry.space_group_name_H-M   'P 1'
#
loop_
_entity.id
_entity.type
_entity.pdbx_description
1 polymer ?
#
loop_
_entity_poly.entity_id
_entity_poly.type
_entity_poly.pdbx_seq_one_letter_code
_entity_poly.pdbx_strand_id
1 'polypeptide(L)'
;MAGTTQKVLLNDNATIVCKIHGYHHLDITVMGITWYRKHQASATEVKLFEFFDNHQMILRSGAHVSERRLQRGDASLQLPGVQLKEAGEYRCEVVVTPYKAVGTVNLEVVAYPVSSLSPEQAMVKENEEQRILCMASRFYPKNITITWKKWTPKDPRYLEISEGIITNSTTEDEDGMFRVTSYLMVKPSLEDNMTVYQCVVWHESLPTSQSHNFTLIVTGTMPNKSLILYLKSFSSEHPK
;
A
#
# COMPACT_ATOMS: atom_id res chain seq x y z
N MET A 1 30.81 2.90 2.36
CA MET A 1 29.86 1.78 2.47
C MET A 1 28.59 2.23 1.77
N ALA A 2 28.05 1.43 0.85
CA ALA A 2 26.81 1.77 0.15
C ALA A 2 25.70 2.06 1.17
N GLY A 3 25.06 3.22 1.05
CA GLY A 3 24.09 3.71 2.03
C GLY A 3 22.98 2.67 2.23
N THR A 4 22.83 2.19 3.45
CA THR A 4 21.70 1.34 3.81
C THR A 4 20.41 2.15 3.70
N THR A 5 19.37 1.56 3.13
CA THR A 5 18.02 2.14 3.10
C THR A 5 17.19 1.55 4.23
N GLN A 6 16.49 2.41 4.97
CA GLN A 6 15.53 2.02 6.00
C GLN A 6 14.16 2.55 5.62
N LYS A 7 13.17 1.65 5.55
CA LYS A 7 11.76 2.02 5.34
C LYS A 7 11.06 2.22 6.68
N VAL A 8 10.23 3.25 6.78
CA VAL A 8 9.34 3.50 7.92
C VAL A 8 7.96 3.90 7.43
N LEU A 9 6.92 3.51 8.17
CA LEU A 9 5.57 3.91 7.86
C LEU A 9 5.32 5.38 8.25
N LEU A 10 4.51 6.06 7.46
CA LEU A 10 4.03 7.40 7.77
C LEU A 10 3.34 7.42 9.15
N ASN A 11 3.69 8.39 9.99
CA ASN A 11 3.26 8.56 11.37
C ASN A 11 3.80 7.54 12.40
N ASP A 12 4.59 6.57 11.98
CA ASP A 12 5.25 5.65 12.90
C ASP A 12 6.51 6.29 13.51
N ASN A 13 6.98 5.68 14.61
CA ASN A 13 8.23 6.04 15.24
C ASN A 13 9.39 5.34 14.54
N ALA A 14 10.36 6.10 14.02
CA ALA A 14 11.59 5.54 13.48
C ALA A 14 12.68 5.43 14.56
N THR A 15 13.49 4.37 14.48
CA THR A 15 14.82 4.32 15.11
C THR A 15 15.85 4.19 14.01
N ILE A 16 16.60 5.27 13.76
CA ILE A 16 17.64 5.32 12.74
C ILE A 16 18.95 4.83 13.38
N VAL A 17 19.43 3.69 12.90
CA VAL A 17 20.50 2.96 13.57
C VAL A 17 21.86 3.63 13.37
N CYS A 18 22.58 3.84 14.47
CA CYS A 18 24.00 4.24 14.45
C CYS A 18 24.73 3.51 15.59
N LYS A 19 25.63 2.60 15.23
CA LYS A 19 26.37 1.76 16.18
C LYS A 19 27.86 2.04 16.08
N ILE A 20 28.48 2.26 17.24
CA ILE A 20 29.91 2.46 17.41
C ILE A 20 30.51 1.09 17.75
N HIS A 21 31.44 0.62 16.94
CA HIS A 21 32.12 -0.65 17.14
C HIS A 21 33.48 -0.44 17.81
N GLY A 22 33.96 -1.46 18.52
CA GLY A 22 35.31 -1.48 19.11
C GLY A 22 35.41 -0.94 20.54
N TYR A 23 34.30 -0.64 21.21
CA TYR A 23 34.30 -0.14 22.59
C TYR A 23 33.35 -0.95 23.47
N HIS A 24 33.84 -1.38 24.63
CA HIS A 24 33.03 -2.13 25.60
C HIS A 24 32.25 -1.20 26.54
N HIS A 25 32.82 -0.04 26.91
CA HIS A 25 32.16 1.05 27.64
C HIS A 25 32.71 2.40 27.15
N LEU A 26 31.84 3.27 26.63
CA LEU A 26 32.21 4.62 26.21
C LEU A 26 31.96 5.60 27.36
N ASP A 27 32.95 6.42 27.67
CA ASP A 27 32.73 7.60 28.50
C ASP A 27 32.01 8.66 27.64
N ILE A 28 30.74 8.89 27.95
CA ILE A 28 29.88 9.80 27.20
C ILE A 28 30.23 11.27 27.47
N THR A 29 31.01 11.58 28.50
CA THR A 29 31.41 12.96 28.83
C THR A 29 32.41 13.54 27.82
N VAL A 30 33.22 12.68 27.20
CA VAL A 30 34.25 13.05 26.20
C VAL A 30 33.81 12.77 24.75
N MET A 31 32.51 12.53 24.54
CA MET A 31 31.93 12.19 23.25
C MET A 31 30.97 13.27 22.77
N GLY A 32 31.00 13.52 21.46
CA GLY A 32 30.04 14.33 20.73
C GLY A 32 29.26 13.49 19.74
N ILE A 33 27.95 13.72 19.64
CA ILE A 33 27.10 13.14 18.60
C ILE A 33 26.32 14.24 17.94
N THR A 34 26.27 14.22 16.62
CA THR A 34 25.41 15.11 15.87
C THR A 34 24.68 14.34 14.79
N TRP A 35 23.36 14.51 14.75
CA TRP A 35 22.52 13.96 13.70
C TRP A 35 22.08 15.06 12.76
N TYR A 36 22.22 14.77 11.47
CA TYR A 36 21.80 15.63 10.39
C TYR A 36 20.82 14.90 9.47
N ARG A 37 20.03 15.68 8.74
CA ARG A 37 19.19 15.22 7.65
C ARG A 37 19.37 16.11 6.45
N LYS A 38 19.56 15.49 5.30
CA LYS A 38 19.56 16.13 3.99
C LYS A 38 18.32 15.66 3.23
N HIS A 39 17.49 16.62 2.83
CA HIS A 39 16.25 16.32 2.10
C HIS A 39 16.57 15.79 0.69
N GLN A 40 15.72 14.93 0.12
CA GLN A 40 15.99 14.35 -1.21
C GLN A 40 16.00 15.40 -2.33
N ALA A 41 15.15 16.43 -2.23
CA ALA A 41 15.02 17.46 -3.25
C ALA A 41 15.91 18.71 -3.02
N SER A 42 16.65 18.80 -1.91
CA SER A 42 17.50 19.96 -1.63
C SER A 42 18.88 19.54 -1.11
N ALA A 43 19.91 20.30 -1.49
CA ALA A 43 21.26 20.10 -0.96
C ALA A 43 21.40 20.56 0.51
N THR A 44 20.36 21.18 1.08
CA THR A 44 20.38 21.72 2.43
C THR A 44 20.35 20.61 3.47
N GLU A 45 21.39 20.59 4.30
CA GLU A 45 21.50 19.72 5.46
C GLU A 45 21.04 20.47 6.71
N VAL A 46 20.16 19.86 7.49
CA VAL A 46 19.65 20.42 8.75
C VAL A 46 20.10 19.55 9.91
N LYS A 47 20.52 20.19 11.00
CA LYS A 47 20.83 19.51 12.26
C LYS A 47 19.51 19.13 12.95
N LEU A 48 19.41 17.90 13.43
CA LEU A 48 18.21 17.39 14.12
C LEU A 48 18.42 17.24 15.62
N PHE A 49 19.60 16.80 16.01
CA PHE A 49 19.97 16.48 17.39
C PHE A 49 21.47 16.65 17.58
N GLU A 50 21.87 17.10 18.76
CA GLU A 50 23.26 17.17 19.19
C GLU A 50 23.39 16.79 20.66
N PHE A 51 24.42 16.01 20.97
CA PHE A 51 24.81 15.66 22.32
C PHE A 51 26.28 15.98 22.50
N PHE A 52 26.60 16.80 23.50
CA PHE A 52 27.97 17.16 23.86
C PHE A 52 28.01 17.62 25.32
N ASP A 53 29.07 17.28 26.05
CA ASP A 53 29.28 17.68 27.45
C ASP A 53 28.08 17.39 28.35
N ASN A 54 27.46 16.21 28.18
CA ASN A 54 26.25 15.79 28.90
C ASN A 54 25.01 16.70 28.70
N HIS A 55 25.02 17.52 27.65
CA HIS A 55 23.89 18.36 27.24
C HIS A 55 23.31 17.86 25.92
N GLN A 56 21.98 17.83 25.84
CA GLN A 56 21.23 17.49 24.63
C GLN A 56 20.59 18.74 24.03
N MET A 57 20.85 18.98 22.75
CA MET A 57 20.18 20.00 21.96
C MET A 57 19.26 19.31 20.93
N ILE A 58 17.97 19.53 21.09
CA ILE A 58 16.92 18.91 20.27
C ILE A 58 16.37 19.97 19.31
N LEU A 59 16.68 19.83 18.01
CA LEU A 59 16.19 20.75 16.98
C LEU A 59 14.94 20.22 16.28
N ARG A 60 14.84 18.90 16.14
CA ARG A 60 13.64 18.23 15.67
C ARG A 60 12.83 17.78 16.89
N SER A 61 11.65 18.34 17.09
CA SER A 61 10.79 18.02 18.24
C SER A 61 10.61 16.51 18.46
N GLY A 62 10.86 16.05 19.69
CA GLY A 62 10.77 14.65 20.08
C GLY A 62 11.94 13.76 19.64
N ALA A 63 12.90 14.28 18.86
CA ALA A 63 14.12 13.56 18.54
C ALA A 63 14.93 13.30 19.81
N HIS A 64 15.41 12.08 19.99
CA HIS A 64 16.21 11.72 21.15
C HIS A 64 17.20 10.60 20.85
N VAL A 65 18.29 10.58 21.61
CA VAL A 65 19.26 9.49 21.69
C VAL A 65 19.35 9.07 23.15
N SER A 66 19.27 7.77 23.42
CA SER A 66 19.31 7.27 24.79
C SER A 66 20.75 7.22 25.32
N GLU A 67 21.05 8.00 26.36
CA GLU A 67 22.37 8.01 27.02
C GLU A 67 22.79 6.61 27.52
N ARG A 68 21.84 5.83 28.07
CA ARG A 68 22.11 4.45 28.52
C ARG A 68 22.51 3.51 27.38
N ARG A 69 21.91 3.69 26.20
CA ARG A 69 22.27 2.92 24.99
C ARG A 69 23.60 3.44 24.44
N LEU A 70 23.81 4.74 24.51
CA LEU A 70 25.03 5.38 24.04
C LEU A 70 26.29 4.91 24.80
N GLN A 71 26.21 4.77 26.13
CA GLN A 71 27.28 4.17 26.95
C GLN A 71 27.70 2.77 26.47
N ARG A 72 26.82 2.07 25.75
CA ARG A 72 27.03 0.74 25.15
C ARG A 72 27.34 0.81 23.64
N GLY A 73 27.70 1.98 23.12
CA GLY A 73 28.06 2.17 21.72
C GLY A 73 26.87 2.34 20.77
N ASP A 74 25.70 2.77 21.26
CA ASP A 74 24.51 2.92 20.43
C ASP A 74 24.00 4.36 20.41
N ALA A 75 24.34 5.05 19.33
CA ALA A 75 24.00 6.45 19.04
C ALA A 75 22.74 6.59 18.16
N SER A 76 21.89 5.55 18.11
CA SER A 76 20.72 5.54 17.24
C SER A 76 19.73 6.66 17.58
N LEU A 77 19.25 7.36 16.55
CA LEU A 77 18.28 8.45 16.68
C LEU A 77 16.86 7.91 16.71
N GLN A 78 16.08 8.30 17.70
CA GLN A 78 14.66 7.98 17.80
C GLN A 78 13.85 9.19 17.36
N LEU A 79 12.99 9.00 16.35
CA LEU A 79 12.14 10.03 15.77
C LEU A 79 10.67 9.61 15.88
N PRO A 80 9.87 10.24 16.75
CA PRO A 80 8.44 9.94 16.83
C PRO A 80 7.66 10.56 15.67
N GLY A 81 6.63 9.86 15.18
CA GLY A 81 5.66 10.41 14.22
C GLY A 81 6.27 10.91 12.92
N VAL A 82 7.02 10.06 12.21
CA VAL A 82 7.74 10.45 10.99
C VAL A 82 6.79 10.92 9.88
N GLN A 83 7.13 12.02 9.22
CA GLN A 83 6.33 12.62 8.15
C GLN A 83 6.97 12.42 6.76
N LEU A 84 6.20 12.51 5.67
CA LEU A 84 6.69 12.32 4.29
C LEU A 84 7.90 13.22 3.96
N LYS A 85 7.85 14.49 4.37
CA LYS A 85 8.93 15.48 4.20
C LYS A 85 10.21 15.19 4.99
N GLU A 86 10.18 14.16 5.84
CA GLU A 86 11.34 13.72 6.61
C GLU A 86 12.11 12.60 5.90
N ALA A 87 11.63 12.09 4.77
CA ALA A 87 12.41 11.21 3.90
C ALA A 87 13.70 11.88 3.41
N GLY A 88 14.77 11.11 3.29
CA GLY A 88 16.07 11.58 2.82
C GLY A 88 17.26 10.93 3.50
N GLU A 89 18.43 11.51 3.26
CA GLU A 89 19.68 11.00 3.80
C GLU A 89 19.89 11.53 5.22
N TYR A 90 20.04 10.62 6.16
CA TYR A 90 20.41 10.92 7.54
C TYR A 90 21.88 10.62 7.74
N ARG A 91 22.56 11.53 8.45
CA ARG A 91 23.99 11.41 8.74
C ARG A 91 24.22 11.44 10.23
N CYS A 92 24.81 10.36 10.73
CA CYS A 92 25.30 10.24 12.10
C CYS A 92 26.76 10.65 12.12
N GLU A 93 27.10 11.65 12.92
CA GLU A 93 28.48 12.04 13.19
C GLU A 93 28.78 11.77 14.67
N VAL A 94 29.84 11.01 14.92
CA VAL A 94 30.31 10.69 16.28
C VAL A 94 31.76 11.14 16.41
N VAL A 95 32.04 11.88 17.48
CA VAL A 95 33.38 12.37 17.82
C VAL A 95 33.73 11.82 19.19
N VAL A 96 34.83 11.07 19.27
CA VAL A 96 35.44 10.61 20.53
C VAL A 96 36.89 11.03 20.44
N THR A 97 37.23 12.18 21.02
CA THR A 97 38.51 12.88 20.79
C THR A 97 39.71 11.93 20.96
N PRO A 98 40.64 11.87 19.98
CA PRO A 98 40.74 12.71 18.78
C PRO A 98 40.02 12.15 17.53
N TYR A 99 39.30 11.04 17.65
CA TYR A 99 38.71 10.32 16.53
C TYR A 99 37.33 10.86 16.13
N LYS A 100 37.04 10.81 14.83
CA LYS A 100 35.74 11.14 14.25
C LYS A 100 35.29 10.01 13.32
N ALA A 101 34.03 9.62 13.43
CA ALA A 101 33.39 8.66 12.55
C ALA A 101 32.08 9.24 11.98
N VAL A 102 31.76 8.89 10.74
CA VAL A 102 30.54 9.34 10.06
C VAL A 102 29.87 8.14 9.38
N GLY A 103 28.56 8.03 9.53
CA GLY A 103 27.72 7.06 8.84
C GLY A 103 26.50 7.73 8.21
N THR A 104 26.03 7.19 7.08
CA THR A 104 24.83 7.66 6.40
C THR A 104 23.84 6.53 6.15
N VAL A 105 22.55 6.88 6.17
CA VAL A 105 21.42 5.97 5.94
C VAL A 105 20.31 6.73 5.23
N ASN A 106 19.70 6.14 4.21
CA ASN A 106 18.57 6.74 3.53
C ASN A 106 17.27 6.29 4.20
N LEU A 107 16.48 7.25 4.70
CA LEU A 107 15.16 6.99 5.25
C LEU A 107 14.10 7.15 4.16
N GLU A 108 13.37 6.07 3.89
CA GLU A 108 12.21 6.07 3.02
C GLU A 108 10.95 6.02 3.87
N VAL A 109 10.02 6.95 3.61
CA VAL A 109 8.74 7.00 4.29
C VAL A 109 7.68 6.46 3.33
N VAL A 110 6.92 5.46 3.78
CA VAL A 110 5.91 4.79 2.97
C VAL A 110 4.55 4.80 3.67
N ALA A 111 3.46 4.75 2.91
CA ALA A 111 2.09 4.69 3.45
C ALA A 111 1.31 3.53 2.82
N TYR A 112 0.52 2.83 3.62
CA TYR A 112 -0.33 1.74 3.15
C TYR A 112 -1.54 2.25 2.37
N PRO A 113 -1.89 1.64 1.23
CA PRO A 113 -3.16 1.94 0.60
C PRO A 113 -4.32 1.51 1.49
N VAL A 114 -5.27 2.43 1.65
CA VAL A 114 -6.64 2.13 2.05
C VAL A 114 -7.40 1.81 0.79
N SER A 115 -7.66 0.52 0.57
CA SER A 115 -8.35 0.01 -0.61
C SER A 115 -9.77 -0.43 -0.31
N SER A 116 -10.66 -0.26 -1.29
CA SER A 116 -12.07 -0.61 -1.19
C SER A 116 -12.63 -0.99 -2.54
N LEU A 117 -13.65 -1.84 -2.54
CA LEU A 117 -14.36 -2.25 -3.74
C LEU A 117 -15.85 -1.89 -3.62
N SER A 118 -16.48 -1.44 -4.71
CA SER A 118 -17.91 -1.12 -4.74
C SER A 118 -18.53 -1.38 -6.12
N PRO A 119 -19.76 -1.94 -6.19
CA PRO A 119 -20.50 -2.54 -5.07
C PRO A 119 -19.84 -3.86 -4.61
N GLU A 120 -20.17 -4.38 -3.42
CA GLU A 120 -19.70 -5.70 -2.95
C GLU A 120 -20.49 -6.86 -3.60
N GLN A 121 -21.72 -6.58 -4.02
CA GLN A 121 -22.59 -7.49 -4.75
C GLN A 121 -23.56 -6.70 -5.63
N ALA A 122 -23.93 -7.26 -6.78
CA ALA A 122 -24.98 -6.69 -7.62
C ALA A 122 -25.83 -7.78 -8.28
N MET A 123 -27.11 -7.48 -8.45
CA MET A 123 -28.03 -8.24 -9.28
C MET A 123 -28.18 -7.51 -10.60
N VAL A 124 -27.84 -8.19 -11.70
CA VAL A 124 -27.72 -7.60 -13.04
C VAL A 124 -28.48 -8.47 -14.04
N LYS A 125 -29.21 -7.86 -14.97
CA LYS A 125 -29.85 -8.65 -16.03
C LYS A 125 -28.81 -9.16 -17.01
N GLU A 126 -29.12 -10.30 -17.63
CA GLU A 126 -28.28 -10.81 -18.71
C GLU A 126 -28.02 -9.73 -19.79
N ASN A 127 -26.77 -9.62 -20.23
CA ASN A 127 -26.27 -8.62 -21.19
C ASN A 127 -26.35 -7.15 -20.74
N GLU A 128 -26.79 -6.87 -19.52
CA GLU A 128 -26.75 -5.52 -18.93
C GLU A 128 -25.35 -5.23 -18.41
N GLU A 129 -24.83 -4.05 -18.71
CA GLU A 129 -23.47 -3.66 -18.31
C GLU A 129 -23.41 -3.36 -16.81
N GLN A 130 -22.45 -3.97 -16.11
CA GLN A 130 -22.15 -3.69 -14.71
C GLN A 130 -20.74 -3.12 -14.59
N ARG A 131 -20.65 -2.02 -13.83
CA ARG A 131 -19.38 -1.37 -13.49
C ARG A 131 -18.99 -1.70 -12.06
N ILE A 132 -17.78 -2.20 -11.87
CA ILE A 132 -17.19 -2.48 -10.55
C ILE A 132 -16.05 -1.50 -10.34
N LEU A 133 -15.99 -0.88 -9.16
CA LEU A 133 -14.99 0.14 -8.80
C LEU A 133 -14.06 -0.45 -7.74
N CYS A 134 -12.75 -0.35 -7.96
CA CYS A 134 -11.73 -0.59 -6.95
C CYS A 134 -10.89 0.67 -6.74
N MET A 135 -10.96 1.24 -5.54
CA MET A 135 -10.22 2.42 -5.15
C MET A 135 -9.06 2.01 -4.26
N ALA A 136 -7.90 2.64 -4.45
CA ALA A 136 -6.81 2.65 -3.50
C ALA A 136 -6.47 4.10 -3.18
N SER A 137 -6.39 4.46 -1.90
CA SER A 137 -6.20 5.84 -1.44
C SER A 137 -5.19 5.90 -0.31
N ARG A 138 -4.69 7.10 -0.01
CA ARG A 138 -3.77 7.37 1.10
C ARG A 138 -2.45 6.57 1.08
N PHE A 139 -1.96 6.21 -0.10
CA PHE A 139 -0.70 5.47 -0.25
C PHE A 139 0.45 6.37 -0.69
N TYR A 140 1.67 5.93 -0.40
CA TYR A 140 2.91 6.59 -0.84
C TYR A 140 4.03 5.55 -0.88
N PRO A 141 4.87 5.48 -1.93
CA PRO A 141 4.98 6.41 -3.07
C PRO A 141 3.92 6.20 -4.18
N LYS A 142 4.02 6.95 -5.27
CA LYS A 142 3.03 6.99 -6.37
C LYS A 142 2.78 5.66 -7.08
N ASN A 143 3.79 4.79 -7.14
CA ASN A 143 3.72 3.56 -7.95
C ASN A 143 2.89 2.48 -7.23
N ILE A 144 1.80 2.06 -7.86
CA ILE A 144 0.87 1.07 -7.34
C ILE A 144 0.37 0.19 -8.49
N THR A 145 0.03 -1.05 -8.19
CA THR A 145 -0.50 -2.00 -9.15
C THR A 145 -1.89 -2.46 -8.71
N ILE A 146 -2.88 -2.30 -9.59
CA ILE A 146 -4.23 -2.83 -9.40
C ILE A 146 -4.49 -3.83 -10.52
N THR A 147 -4.80 -5.07 -10.16
CA THR A 147 -5.15 -6.14 -11.09
C THR A 147 -6.52 -6.71 -10.74
N TRP A 148 -7.14 -7.34 -11.73
CA TRP A 148 -8.45 -7.95 -11.57
C TRP A 148 -8.38 -9.44 -11.88
N LYS A 149 -9.06 -10.23 -11.06
CA LYS A 149 -9.19 -11.67 -11.23
C LYS A 149 -10.66 -12.07 -11.18
N LYS A 150 -11.01 -13.19 -11.79
CA LYS A 150 -12.33 -13.80 -11.62
C LYS A 150 -12.22 -15.28 -11.31
N TRP A 151 -13.22 -15.78 -10.61
CA TRP A 151 -13.42 -17.17 -10.31
C TRP A 151 -14.89 -17.51 -10.57
N THR A 152 -15.15 -18.67 -11.17
CA THR A 152 -16.51 -19.11 -11.47
C THR A 152 -16.77 -20.44 -10.75
N PRO A 153 -18.02 -20.78 -10.42
CA PRO A 153 -18.32 -22.10 -9.85
C PRO A 153 -17.89 -23.28 -10.76
N LYS A 154 -17.80 -23.06 -12.08
CA LYS A 154 -17.40 -24.06 -13.08
C LYS A 154 -15.89 -24.27 -13.14
N ASP A 155 -15.10 -23.23 -12.93
CA ASP A 155 -13.63 -23.30 -12.89
C ASP A 155 -13.12 -22.63 -11.60
N PRO A 156 -12.80 -23.43 -10.56
CA PRO A 156 -12.58 -22.89 -9.25
C PRO A 156 -11.18 -22.26 -9.05
N ARG A 157 -10.57 -21.72 -10.11
CA ARG A 157 -9.28 -21.01 -10.09
C ARG A 157 -9.48 -19.53 -10.40
N TYR A 158 -8.71 -18.66 -9.75
CA TYR A 158 -8.66 -17.25 -10.11
C TYR A 158 -7.92 -17.06 -11.42
N LEU A 159 -8.62 -16.58 -12.44
CA LEU A 159 -8.10 -16.21 -13.75
C LEU A 159 -7.93 -14.70 -13.81
N GLU A 160 -6.80 -14.22 -14.34
CA GLU A 160 -6.58 -12.79 -14.57
C GLU A 160 -7.50 -12.26 -15.67
N ILE A 161 -7.94 -11.02 -15.50
CA ILE A 161 -8.77 -10.31 -16.45
C ILE A 161 -7.89 -9.27 -17.15
N SER A 162 -7.92 -9.26 -18.48
CA SER A 162 -7.17 -8.30 -19.32
C SER A 162 -8.06 -7.31 -20.07
N GLU A 163 -9.36 -7.56 -20.13
CA GLU A 163 -10.33 -6.77 -20.90
C GLU A 163 -11.32 -6.03 -19.98
N GLY A 164 -11.87 -4.91 -20.47
CA GLY A 164 -12.88 -4.12 -19.73
C GLY A 164 -12.33 -3.35 -18.53
N ILE A 165 -11.00 -3.31 -18.35
CA ILE A 165 -10.34 -2.60 -17.26
C ILE A 165 -10.01 -1.17 -17.69
N ILE A 166 -10.43 -0.20 -16.86
CA ILE A 166 -10.12 1.21 -17.04
C ILE A 166 -9.52 1.73 -15.73
N THR A 167 -8.23 2.05 -15.72
CA THR A 167 -7.57 2.63 -14.54
C THR A 167 -7.31 4.10 -14.77
N ASN A 168 -7.85 4.95 -13.90
CA ASN A 168 -7.61 6.39 -13.95
C ASN A 168 -6.15 6.73 -13.64
N SER A 169 -5.73 7.93 -14.02
CA SER A 169 -4.44 8.45 -13.57
C SER A 169 -4.40 8.59 -12.04
N THR A 170 -3.24 8.29 -11.46
CA THR A 170 -3.00 8.51 -10.03
C THR A 170 -2.97 10.01 -9.73
N THR A 171 -3.81 10.43 -8.79
CA THR A 171 -3.89 11.81 -8.29
C THR A 171 -3.16 11.93 -6.95
N GLU A 172 -2.66 13.12 -6.65
CA GLU A 172 -2.04 13.48 -5.37
C GLU A 172 -3.00 14.38 -4.59
N ASP A 173 -3.24 14.05 -3.33
CA ASP A 173 -4.08 14.82 -2.41
C ASP A 173 -3.23 15.88 -1.67
N GLU A 174 -3.84 16.84 -0.97
CA GLU A 174 -3.15 17.96 -0.31
C GLU A 174 -2.12 17.52 0.76
N ASP A 175 -2.29 16.33 1.32
CA ASP A 175 -1.39 15.74 2.31
C ASP A 175 -0.16 15.04 1.67
N GLY A 176 -0.03 15.09 0.34
CA GLY A 176 1.03 14.46 -0.43
C GLY A 176 0.85 12.95 -0.63
N MET A 177 -0.30 12.40 -0.22
CA MET A 177 -0.62 10.99 -0.45
C MET A 177 -1.29 10.81 -1.82
N PHE A 178 -1.18 9.60 -2.36
CA PHE A 178 -1.73 9.27 -3.66
C PHE A 178 -3.05 8.51 -3.57
N ARG A 179 -3.85 8.67 -4.62
CA ARG A 179 -5.09 7.95 -4.84
C ARG A 179 -5.22 7.53 -6.30
N VAL A 180 -5.79 6.35 -6.51
CA VAL A 180 -6.09 5.81 -7.84
C VAL A 180 -7.40 5.03 -7.79
N THR A 181 -8.09 4.96 -8.92
CA THR A 181 -9.31 4.17 -9.06
C THR A 181 -9.26 3.37 -10.35
N SER A 182 -9.50 2.07 -10.23
CA SER A 182 -9.65 1.15 -11.35
C SER A 182 -11.11 0.72 -11.46
N TYR A 183 -11.59 0.59 -12.68
CA TYR A 183 -12.93 0.13 -12.99
C TYR A 183 -12.84 -1.15 -13.82
N LEU A 184 -13.74 -2.07 -13.55
CA LEU A 184 -13.96 -3.24 -14.37
C LEU A 184 -15.39 -3.17 -14.93
N MET A 185 -15.50 -3.16 -16.25
CA MET A 185 -16.76 -3.19 -16.99
C MET A 185 -17.05 -4.63 -17.42
N VAL A 186 -18.18 -5.18 -16.98
CA VAL A 186 -18.59 -6.55 -17.32
C VAL A 186 -19.97 -6.55 -17.95
N LYS A 187 -20.18 -7.43 -18.94
CA LYS A 187 -21.49 -7.73 -19.53
C LYS A 187 -21.71 -9.23 -19.36
N PRO A 188 -22.47 -9.66 -18.34
CA PRO A 188 -22.56 -11.06 -17.98
C PRO A 188 -23.60 -11.82 -18.81
N SER A 189 -23.31 -13.09 -19.04
CA SER A 189 -24.25 -14.11 -19.51
C SER A 189 -24.88 -14.85 -18.33
N LEU A 190 -25.92 -15.65 -18.57
CA LEU A 190 -26.47 -16.54 -17.54
C LEU A 190 -25.43 -17.54 -16.97
N GLU A 191 -24.37 -17.85 -17.71
CA GLU A 191 -23.30 -18.72 -17.23
C GLU A 191 -22.40 -18.07 -16.19
N ASP A 192 -22.34 -16.74 -16.18
CA ASP A 192 -21.55 -15.94 -15.25
C ASP A 192 -22.25 -15.76 -13.89
N ASN A 193 -23.42 -16.37 -13.68
CA ASN A 193 -24.12 -16.31 -12.41
C ASN A 193 -23.26 -16.86 -11.26
N MET A 194 -23.18 -16.12 -10.16
CA MET A 194 -22.31 -16.39 -9.01
C MET A 194 -20.80 -16.32 -9.31
N THR A 195 -20.41 -15.64 -10.39
CA THR A 195 -18.99 -15.30 -10.62
C THR A 195 -18.51 -14.33 -9.55
N VAL A 196 -17.33 -14.63 -8.99
CA VAL A 196 -16.65 -13.74 -8.05
C VAL A 196 -15.55 -13.02 -8.79
N TYR A 197 -15.62 -11.69 -8.81
CA TYR A 197 -14.56 -10.82 -9.28
C TYR A 197 -13.74 -10.35 -8.09
N GLN A 198 -12.44 -10.23 -8.26
CA GLN A 198 -11.52 -9.82 -7.21
C GLN A 198 -10.62 -8.72 -7.72
N CYS A 199 -10.59 -7.59 -7.00
CA CYS A 199 -9.56 -6.59 -7.17
C CYS A 199 -8.37 -6.94 -6.28
N VAL A 200 -7.16 -6.95 -6.84
CA VAL A 200 -5.92 -7.21 -6.12
C VAL A 200 -5.03 -5.98 -6.21
N VAL A 201 -4.71 -5.39 -5.06
CA VAL A 201 -3.91 -4.17 -4.92
C VAL A 201 -2.54 -4.52 -4.36
N TRP A 202 -1.49 -4.20 -5.11
CA TRP A 202 -0.09 -4.32 -4.68
C TRP A 202 0.58 -2.95 -4.63
N HIS A 203 1.31 -2.71 -3.56
CA HIS A 203 2.05 -1.48 -3.32
C HIS A 203 3.29 -1.81 -2.47
N GLU A 204 4.42 -1.12 -2.68
CA GLU A 204 5.68 -1.48 -2.03
C GLU A 204 5.73 -1.32 -0.51
N SER A 205 4.76 -0.59 0.06
CA SER A 205 4.60 -0.53 1.51
C SER A 205 4.04 -1.84 2.06
N LEU A 206 3.21 -2.56 1.30
CA LEU A 206 2.49 -3.76 1.72
C LEU A 206 3.42 -4.99 1.85
N PRO A 207 3.31 -5.78 2.93
CA PRO A 207 3.99 -7.06 3.02
C PRO A 207 3.39 -8.09 2.05
N THR A 208 2.09 -8.00 1.79
CA THR A 208 1.33 -8.86 0.88
C THR A 208 0.22 -8.05 0.21
N SER A 209 -0.18 -8.42 -1.00
CA SER A 209 -1.28 -7.75 -1.71
C SER A 209 -2.59 -7.76 -0.92
N GLN A 210 -3.34 -6.67 -1.01
CA GLN A 210 -4.72 -6.59 -0.51
C GLN A 210 -5.67 -7.12 -1.59
N SER A 211 -6.77 -7.77 -1.20
CA SER A 211 -7.75 -8.31 -2.15
C SER A 211 -9.17 -8.07 -1.67
N HIS A 212 -10.04 -7.64 -2.59
CA HIS A 212 -11.45 -7.36 -2.32
C HIS A 212 -12.32 -8.08 -3.33
N ASN A 213 -13.40 -8.70 -2.86
CA ASN A 213 -14.27 -9.54 -3.69
C ASN A 213 -15.59 -8.84 -4.00
N PHE A 214 -16.10 -9.09 -5.20
CA PHE A 214 -17.42 -8.73 -5.69
C PHE A 214 -18.13 -9.97 -6.19
N THR A 215 -19.37 -10.20 -5.76
CA THR A 215 -20.17 -11.32 -6.26
C THR A 215 -21.24 -10.83 -7.24
N LEU A 216 -21.29 -11.42 -8.43
CA LEU A 216 -22.29 -11.10 -9.43
C LEU A 216 -23.45 -12.10 -9.42
N ILE A 217 -24.67 -11.59 -9.37
CA ILE A 217 -25.90 -12.39 -9.53
C ILE A 217 -26.54 -12.00 -10.85
N VAL A 218 -26.77 -12.97 -11.74
CA VAL A 218 -27.34 -12.73 -13.07
C VAL A 218 -28.80 -13.19 -13.10
N THR A 219 -29.71 -12.31 -13.49
CA THR A 219 -31.13 -12.63 -13.69
C THR A 219 -31.47 -12.68 -15.18
N GLY A 220 -32.03 -13.79 -15.65
CA GLY A 220 -32.50 -13.92 -17.03
C GLY A 220 -33.87 -13.29 -17.25
N THR A 221 -34.12 -12.84 -18.48
CA THR A 221 -35.50 -12.63 -18.98
C THR A 221 -36.02 -13.97 -19.50
N MET A 222 -37.05 -14.53 -18.85
CA MET A 222 -37.78 -15.64 -19.46
C MET A 222 -38.47 -15.11 -20.72
N PRO A 223 -38.18 -15.62 -21.94
CA PRO A 223 -38.99 -15.28 -23.10
C PRO A 223 -40.42 -15.76 -22.83
N ASN A 224 -41.42 -14.92 -23.14
CA ASN A 224 -42.85 -15.23 -23.04
C ASN A 224 -43.13 -16.58 -23.74
N LYS A 225 -43.18 -17.68 -22.99
CA LYS A 225 -43.56 -18.99 -23.53
C LYS A 225 -45.07 -19.06 -23.60
N SER A 226 -45.64 -18.66 -24.73
CA SER A 226 -47.06 -18.93 -25.02
C SER A 226 -47.25 -20.43 -25.22
N LEU A 227 -48.13 -21.04 -24.42
CA LEU A 227 -48.60 -22.42 -24.62
C LEU A 227 -49.56 -22.45 -25.81
N ILE A 228 -49.17 -23.10 -26.91
CA ILE A 228 -50.05 -23.36 -28.05
C ILE A 228 -50.60 -24.78 -27.92
N LEU A 229 -51.92 -24.90 -27.72
CA LEU A 229 -52.65 -26.16 -27.71
C LEU A 229 -53.15 -26.48 -29.12
N TYR A 230 -52.76 -27.65 -29.65
CA TYR A 230 -53.35 -28.20 -30.87
C TYR A 230 -54.28 -29.35 -30.50
N LEU A 231 -55.59 -29.16 -30.69
CA LEU A 231 -56.58 -30.22 -30.60
C LEU A 231 -56.74 -30.85 -32.00
N LYS A 232 -56.42 -32.13 -32.14
CA LYS A 232 -56.79 -32.93 -33.32
C LYS A 232 -58.05 -33.71 -33.01
N SER A 233 -59.15 -33.39 -33.69
CA SER A 233 -60.35 -34.21 -33.68
C SER A 233 -60.16 -35.42 -34.60
N PHE A 234 -60.28 -36.63 -34.05
CA PHE A 234 -60.33 -37.86 -34.84
C PHE A 234 -61.77 -38.11 -35.27
N SER A 235 -62.03 -38.08 -36.59
CA SER A 235 -63.29 -38.56 -37.15
C SER A 235 -63.16 -40.05 -37.44
N SER A 236 -63.93 -40.87 -36.71
CA SER A 236 -64.07 -42.31 -36.98
C SER A 236 -65.02 -42.50 -38.15
N GLU A 237 -64.51 -42.71 -39.36
CA GLU A 237 -65.31 -43.25 -40.46
C GLU A 237 -65.47 -44.76 -40.25
N HIS A 238 -66.72 -45.22 -40.13
CA HIS A 238 -67.08 -46.64 -40.15
C HIS A 238 -67.06 -47.17 -41.60
N PRO A 239 -66.39 -48.31 -41.86
CA PRO A 239 -66.54 -49.00 -43.15
C PRO A 239 -67.91 -49.71 -43.21
N LYS A 240 -68.52 -49.66 -44.39
CA LYS A 240 -69.74 -50.42 -44.77
C LYS A 240 -69.47 -51.90 -44.92
#